data_AF-A0A933FD21-F1
#
_entry.id   AF-A0A933FD21-F1
#
_cell.length_a   1.000
_cell.length_b   1.000
_cell.length_c   1.000
_cell.angle_alpha   90.00
_cell.angle_beta   90.00
_cell.angle_gamma   90.00
#
_symmetry.space_group_name_H-M   'P 1'
#
loop_
_entity.id
_entity.type
_entity.pdbx_description
1 polymer ?
#
loop_
_entity_poly.entity_id
_entity_poly.type
_entity_poly.pdbx_seq_one_letter_code
_entity_poly.pdbx_strand_id
1 'polypeptide(L)' 'MHKDLKERVYEANLRLVKDELVTLTWGNASAVDRASGILVIKPSGVSYA' A
#
# COMPACT_ATOMS: atom_id res chain seq x y z
N MET A 1 -8.36 10.20 9.95
CA MET A 1 -7.04 10.72 9.55
C MET A 1 -6.62 10.06 8.23
N HIS A 2 -6.39 10.85 7.16
CA HIS A 2 -5.98 10.48 5.79
C HIS A 2 -6.60 9.20 5.19
N LYS A 3 -7.93 9.07 5.25
CA LYS A 3 -8.64 7.88 4.76
C LYS A 3 -8.34 7.62 3.28
N ASP A 4 -8.46 8.65 2.44
CA ASP A 4 -8.27 8.53 0.99
C ASP A 4 -6.84 8.12 0.61
N LEU A 5 -5.82 8.64 1.32
CA LEU A 5 -4.43 8.26 1.08
C LEU A 5 -4.17 6.79 1.47
N LYS A 6 -4.77 6.34 2.58
CA LYS A 6 -4.70 4.94 3.00
C LYS A 6 -5.41 4.01 2.02
N GLU A 7 -6.58 4.40 1.54
CA GLU A 7 -7.36 3.65 0.54
C GLU A 7 -6.56 3.49 -0.75
N ARG A 8 -5.92 4.56 -1.24
CA ARG A 8 -5.03 4.50 -2.42
C ARG A 8 -3.85 3.54 -2.22
N VAL A 9 -3.23 3.55 -1.04
CA VAL A 9 -2.12 2.63 -0.73
C VAL A 9 -2.62 1.20 -0.65
N TYR A 10 -3.79 0.98 -0.04
CA TYR A 10 -4.40 -0.34 0.05
C TYR A 10 -4.70 -0.92 -1.33
N GLU A 11 -5.40 -0.18 -2.19
CA GLU A 11 -5.72 -0.59 -3.56
C GLU A 11 -4.46 -0.84 -4.40
N ALA A 12 -3.45 0.02 -4.28
CA ALA A 12 -2.17 -0.19 -4.97
C ALA A 12 -1.49 -1.49 -4.54
N ASN A 13 -1.55 -1.83 -3.26
CA ASN A 13 -0.99 -3.06 -2.72
C ASN A 13 -1.78 -4.30 -3.15
N LEU A 14 -3.12 -4.23 -3.21
CA LEU A 14 -3.95 -5.32 -3.75
C LEU A 14 -3.68 -5.58 -5.24
N ARG A 15 -3.44 -4.53 -6.03
CA ARG A 15 -3.08 -4.69 -7.45
C ARG A 15 -1.78 -5.45 -7.66
N LEU A 16 -0.79 -5.33 -6.76
CA LEU A 16 0.45 -6.10 -6.87
C LEU A 16 0.18 -7.61 -6.90
N VAL A 17 -0.80 -8.08 -6.12
CA VAL A 17 -1.19 -9.49 -6.10
C VAL A 17 -2.08 -9.82 -7.30
N LYS A 18 -3.05 -8.95 -7.61
CA LYS A 18 -3.98 -9.15 -8.75
C LYS A 18 -3.25 -9.24 -10.10
N ASP A 19 -2.18 -8.47 -10.25
CA ASP A 19 -1.37 -8.41 -11.47
C ASP A 19 -0.18 -9.39 -11.41
N GLU A 20 -0.15 -10.31 -10.43
CA GLU A 20 0.85 -11.38 -10.26
C GLU A 20 2.30 -10.88 -10.15
N LEU A 21 2.50 -9.66 -9.65
CA LEU A 21 3.84 -9.04 -9.53
C LEU A 21 4.59 -9.46 -8.26
N VAL A 22 3.89 -10.05 -7.28
CA VAL A 22 4.45 -10.48 -5.99
C VAL A 22 3.90 -11.84 -5.56
N THR A 23 4.67 -12.54 -4.71
CA THR A 23 4.21 -13.75 -4.01
C THR A 23 4.40 -13.59 -2.50
N LEU A 24 3.77 -14.46 -1.71
CA LEU A 24 3.81 -14.41 -0.24
C LEU A 24 3.44 -13.01 0.28
N THR A 25 4.22 -12.48 1.22
CA THR A 25 4.04 -11.13 1.77
C THR A 25 4.96 -10.09 1.14
N TRP A 26 5.64 -10.43 0.04
CA TRP A 26 6.66 -9.60 -0.59
C TRP A 26 6.08 -8.34 -1.25
N GLY A 27 6.99 -7.41 -1.57
CA GLY A 27 6.65 -6.14 -2.16
C GLY A 27 5.82 -5.24 -1.23
N ASN A 28 5.77 -3.97 -1.58
CA ASN A 28 4.88 -2.99 -0.97
C ASN A 28 4.79 -1.76 -1.87
N ALA A 29 3.65 -1.08 -1.82
CA ALA A 29 3.48 0.25 -2.36
C ALA A 29 3.26 1.27 -1.23
N SER A 30 3.67 2.51 -1.48
CA SER A 30 3.47 3.66 -0.60
C SER A 30 2.96 4.86 -1.40
N ALA A 31 2.37 5.84 -0.70
CA ALA A 31 1.96 7.11 -1.27
C ALA A 31 2.31 8.25 -0.33
N VAL A 32 2.77 9.36 -0.90
CA VAL A 32 3.16 10.57 -0.18
C VAL A 32 2.14 11.67 -0.39
N ASP A 33 1.70 12.30 0.70
CA ASP A 33 1.09 13.62 0.67
C ASP A 33 2.15 14.66 1.03
N ARG A 34 2.61 15.39 0.00
CA ARG A 34 3.68 16.38 0.14
C ARG A 34 3.25 17.64 0.89
N ALA A 35 1.96 17.98 0.84
CA ALA A 35 1.47 19.16 1.53
C ALA A 35 1.49 18.97 3.06
N SER A 36 1.20 17.74 3.52
CA SER A 36 1.25 17.38 4.94
C SER A 36 2.57 16.75 5.39
N GLY A 37 3.47 16.40 4.45
CA GLY A 37 4.73 15.74 4.76
C GLY A 37 4.55 14.29 5.23
N ILE A 38 3.45 13.64 4.86
CA ILE A 38 3.08 12.31 5.34
C ILE A 38 3.32 11.25 4.25
N LEU A 39 3.97 10.15 4.63
CA LEU A 39 4.09 8.94 3.82
C LEU A 39 3.23 7.83 4.43
N VAL A 40 2.39 7.21 3.62
CA VAL A 40 1.62 6.01 3.99
C VAL A 40 2.18 4.82 3.22
N ILE A 41 2.42 3.71 3.91
CA ILE A 41 3.00 2.48 3.36
C ILE A 41 2.25 1.25 3.89
N LYS A 42 2.28 0.15 3.13
CA LYS A 42 1.82 -1.17 3.59
C LYS A 42 2.49 -1.54 4.93
N PRO A 43 1.74 -2.08 5.92
CA PRO A 43 2.36 -2.64 7.12
C PRO A 43 3.15 -3.91 6.81
N SER A 44 4.26 -4.12 7.53
CA SER A 44 5.04 -5.35 7.46
C SER A 44 4.33 -6.51 8.17
N GLY A 45 4.52 -7.73 7.68
CA GLY A 45 3.98 -8.94 8.31
C GLY A 45 2.47 -9.14 8.16
N VAL A 46 1.78 -8.30 7.39
CA VAL A 46 0.35 -8.44 7.10
C VAL A 46 0.15 -9.07 5.72
N SER A 47 -0.67 -10.12 5.69
CA SER A 47 -1.12 -10.80 4.46
C SER A 47 -1.85 -9.85 3.52
N TYR A 48 -1.74 -10.09 2.20
CA TYR A 48 -2.60 -9.45 1.21
C TYR A 48 -3.98 -10.11 1.08
N ALA A 49 -4.09 -11.37 1.53
CA ALA A 49 -5.33 -12.16 1.60
C ALA A 49 -5.97 -12.06 2.98
#